data_AF-C3YGI3-F1
#
_entry.id   AF-C3YGI3-F1
#
_cell.length_a   1.000
_cell.length_b   1.000
_cell.length_c   1.000
_cell.angle_alpha   90.00
_cell.angle_beta   90.00
_cell.angle_gamma   90.00
#
_symmetry.space_group_name_H-M   'P 1'
#
loop_
_entity.id
_entity.type
_entity.pdbx_description
1 polymer ?
#
loop_
_entity_poly.entity_id
_entity_poly.type
_entity_poly.pdbx_seq_one_letter_code
_entity_poly.pdbx_strand_id
1 'polypeptide(L)'
;MEENKPILDFLQPLGLETYVGDFRTRGFTEDPDFQGLTQDDLDSMNITDEEHRDRIVAAAAVHEVSEEHQVLQFLREHGLEYYFTNFLASEYTDLEAIERMDTGPATFDDLEITLPSHKNRLTKAVNKLRKRQRVSFVETEAETAIAYGYWSRPAALEGAICDFLCVKATIKSPDPNGQSVEREFLVDSGSDVVTIKSEILDQLKLPKKGDPVQSKGVHATVKKQLHSGIMVIGSEEIHVEVMEESFNSIGCRELRKFRHYISPERHIWMKRTDSDTSSSTIRTEEPPVWEIQTPEGTETETEEDTGTENGQTTESSDSDEHES
;
A
#
# COMPACT_ATOMS: atom_id res chain seq x y z
N MET A 1 17.27 25.90 -24.55
CA MET A 1 16.29 25.03 -25.23
C MET A 1 15.63 25.86 -26.31
N GLU A 2 15.68 25.40 -27.55
CA GLU A 2 14.92 26.02 -28.64
C GLU A 2 13.44 25.86 -28.32
N GLU A 3 12.71 26.97 -28.22
CA GLU A 3 11.36 27.05 -27.66
C GLU A 3 10.32 26.20 -28.42
N ASN A 4 10.64 25.73 -29.62
CA ASN A 4 9.76 24.95 -30.49
C ASN A 4 10.29 23.56 -30.83
N LYS A 5 11.41 23.13 -30.23
CA LYS A 5 12.06 21.86 -30.60
C LYS A 5 11.10 20.65 -30.54
N PRO A 6 10.31 20.43 -29.47
CA PRO A 6 9.38 19.29 -29.41
C PRO A 6 8.34 19.28 -30.54
N ILE A 7 7.78 20.45 -30.86
CA ILE A 7 6.78 20.60 -31.92
C ILE A 7 7.41 20.31 -33.30
N LEU A 8 8.64 20.78 -33.52
CA LEU A 8 9.39 20.52 -34.75
C LEU A 8 9.75 19.04 -34.88
N ASP A 9 10.25 18.42 -33.82
CA ASP A 9 10.62 17.01 -33.79
C ASP A 9 9.39 16.12 -34.12
N PHE A 10 8.19 16.54 -33.73
CA PHE A 10 6.93 15.85 -34.06
C PHE A 10 6.43 16.13 -35.50
N LEU A 11 6.40 17.39 -35.95
CA LEU A 11 5.77 17.78 -37.22
C LEU A 11 6.69 17.65 -38.45
N GLN A 12 8.01 17.76 -38.28
CA GLN A 12 8.98 17.72 -39.38
C GLN A 12 9.04 16.35 -40.09
N PRO A 13 8.98 15.19 -39.40
CA PRO A 13 8.86 13.89 -40.08
C PRO A 13 7.60 13.77 -40.93
N LEU A 14 6.57 14.56 -40.62
CA LEU A 14 5.33 14.66 -41.38
C LEU A 14 5.43 15.71 -42.50
N GLY A 15 6.47 16.54 -42.56
CA GLY A 15 6.53 17.68 -43.48
C GLY A 15 5.40 18.69 -43.25
N LEU A 16 4.99 18.84 -41.98
CA LEU A 16 3.87 19.68 -41.54
C LEU A 16 4.33 20.82 -40.61
N GLU A 17 5.57 21.27 -40.76
CA GLU A 17 6.21 22.31 -39.93
C GLU A 17 5.47 23.65 -40.00
N THR A 18 4.64 23.86 -41.02
CA THR A 18 3.80 25.04 -41.14
C THR A 18 2.83 25.22 -39.97
N TYR A 19 2.47 24.14 -39.25
CA TYR A 19 1.53 24.17 -38.11
C TYR A 19 2.19 24.41 -36.76
N VAL A 20 3.52 24.61 -36.70
CA VAL A 20 4.25 24.83 -35.43
C VAL A 20 3.64 25.99 -34.63
N GLY A 21 3.25 27.07 -35.31
CA GLY A 21 2.61 28.22 -34.67
C GLY A 21 1.24 27.93 -34.07
N ASP A 22 0.45 27.07 -34.72
CA ASP A 22 -0.90 26.72 -34.30
C ASP A 22 -0.86 25.85 -33.03
N PHE A 23 0.00 24.84 -33.01
CA PHE A 23 0.29 24.00 -31.84
C PHE A 23 0.71 24.84 -30.63
N ARG A 24 1.70 25.73 -30.84
CA ARG A 24 2.20 26.61 -29.79
C ARG A 24 1.11 27.55 -29.25
N THR A 25 0.30 28.12 -30.13
CA THR A 25 -0.77 29.07 -29.74
C THR A 25 -1.85 28.39 -28.89
N ARG A 26 -2.07 27.08 -29.11
CA ARG A 26 -3.01 26.27 -28.32
C ARG A 26 -2.39 25.61 -27.09
N GLY A 27 -1.09 25.80 -26.85
CA GLY A 27 -0.40 25.33 -25.65
C GLY A 27 0.23 23.95 -25.78
N PHE A 28 0.20 23.33 -26.97
CA PHE A 28 0.91 22.08 -27.24
C PHE A 28 2.40 22.42 -27.43
N THR A 29 3.18 22.30 -26.36
CA THR A 29 4.56 22.82 -26.29
C THR A 29 5.55 21.79 -25.78
N GLU A 30 5.09 20.77 -25.07
CA GLU A 30 5.93 19.69 -24.56
C GLU A 30 5.63 18.37 -25.30
N ASP A 31 6.62 17.48 -25.33
CA ASP A 31 6.56 16.18 -26.02
C ASP A 31 5.35 15.29 -25.64
N PRO A 32 4.90 15.23 -24.37
CA PRO A 32 3.70 14.48 -23.99
C PRO A 32 2.40 15.05 -24.55
N ASP A 33 2.37 16.34 -24.91
CA ASP A 33 1.15 16.99 -25.41
C ASP A 33 0.71 16.42 -26.76
N PHE A 34 1.61 15.77 -27.50
CA PHE A 34 1.33 15.18 -28.80
C PHE A 34 0.74 13.77 -28.71
N GLN A 35 0.80 13.14 -27.53
CA GLN A 35 0.28 11.79 -27.36
C GLN A 35 -1.25 11.81 -27.38
N GLY A 36 -1.84 11.04 -28.30
CA GLY A 36 -3.29 10.87 -28.35
C GLY A 36 -4.08 12.10 -28.81
N LEU A 37 -3.46 13.01 -29.57
CA LEU A 37 -4.16 14.11 -30.24
C LEU A 37 -5.37 13.60 -31.02
N THR A 38 -6.48 14.29 -30.83
CA THR A 38 -7.76 13.96 -31.46
C THR A 38 -8.10 14.91 -32.59
N GLN A 39 -9.12 14.56 -33.37
CA GLN A 39 -9.66 15.44 -34.41
C GLN A 39 -10.18 16.77 -33.81
N ASP A 40 -10.77 16.73 -32.62
CA ASP A 40 -11.28 17.91 -31.91
C ASP A 40 -10.14 18.88 -31.52
N ASP A 41 -8.96 18.33 -31.18
CA ASP A 41 -7.77 19.14 -30.88
C ASP A 41 -7.30 19.89 -32.13
N LEU A 42 -7.31 19.22 -33.30
CA LEU A 42 -6.96 19.81 -34.59
C LEU A 42 -7.99 20.86 -35.05
N ASP A 43 -9.27 20.66 -34.75
CA ASP A 43 -10.31 21.67 -34.96
C ASP A 43 -10.02 22.92 -34.15
N SER A 44 -9.60 22.77 -32.90
CA SER A 44 -9.21 23.90 -32.05
C SER A 44 -8.03 24.68 -32.65
N MET A 45 -7.10 23.99 -33.34
CA MET A 45 -5.96 24.58 -34.02
C MET A 45 -6.29 25.16 -35.40
N ASN A 46 -7.56 25.09 -35.85
CA ASN A 46 -8.00 25.48 -37.19
C ASN A 46 -7.27 24.74 -38.34
N ILE A 47 -6.83 23.50 -38.09
CA ILE A 47 -6.20 22.67 -39.13
C ILE A 47 -7.31 21.96 -39.89
N THR A 48 -7.70 22.48 -41.06
CA THR A 48 -8.88 21.99 -41.80
C THR A 48 -8.57 21.00 -42.92
N ASP A 49 -7.30 20.81 -43.27
CA ASP A 49 -6.88 19.90 -44.34
C ASP A 49 -7.00 18.44 -43.87
N GLU A 50 -7.91 17.66 -44.48
CA GLU A 50 -8.19 16.28 -44.07
C GLU A 50 -6.94 15.38 -44.13
N GLU A 51 -6.10 15.52 -45.17
CA GLU A 51 -4.90 14.70 -45.32
C GLU A 51 -3.89 15.00 -44.20
N HIS A 52 -3.67 16.27 -43.89
CA HIS A 52 -2.77 16.67 -42.81
C HIS A 52 -3.29 16.21 -41.45
N ARG A 53 -4.60 16.30 -41.22
CA ARG A 53 -5.23 15.87 -39.98
C ARG A 53 -5.06 14.38 -39.75
N ASP A 54 -5.36 13.57 -40.76
CA ASP A 54 -5.23 12.11 -40.67
C ASP A 54 -3.78 11.70 -40.37
N ARG A 55 -2.80 12.38 -40.98
CA ARG A 55 -1.38 12.13 -40.71
C ARG A 55 -0.98 12.49 -39.29
N ILE A 56 -1.45 13.63 -38.77
CA ILE A 56 -1.16 14.07 -37.39
C ILE A 56 -1.79 13.11 -36.38
N VAL A 57 -3.07 12.76 -36.53
CA VAL A 57 -3.75 11.83 -35.61
C VAL A 57 -3.11 10.45 -35.66
N ALA A 58 -2.76 9.95 -36.85
CA ALA A 58 -2.07 8.68 -37.00
C ALA A 58 -0.69 8.69 -36.31
N ALA A 59 0.07 9.78 -36.44
CA ALA A 59 1.35 9.94 -35.76
C ALA A 59 1.17 10.04 -34.23
N ALA A 60 0.20 10.82 -33.76
CA ALA A 60 -0.11 10.99 -32.35
C ALA A 60 -0.56 9.70 -31.65
N ALA A 61 -1.24 8.81 -32.37
CA ALA A 61 -1.70 7.53 -31.85
C ALA A 61 -0.56 6.55 -31.54
N VAL A 62 0.58 6.71 -32.21
CA VAL A 62 1.79 5.89 -32.02
C VAL A 62 2.94 6.68 -31.42
N HIS A 63 2.71 7.93 -31.03
CA HIS A 63 3.74 8.79 -30.45
C HIS A 63 4.12 8.27 -29.07
N GLU A 64 5.40 7.97 -28.90
CA GLU A 64 5.98 7.63 -27.62
C GLU A 64 6.76 8.82 -27.09
N VAL A 65 6.57 9.11 -25.80
CA VAL A 65 7.31 10.18 -25.13
C VAL A 65 8.79 9.83 -25.13
N SER A 66 9.60 10.72 -25.70
CA SER A 66 11.04 10.60 -25.82
C SER A 66 11.72 10.31 -24.48
N GLU A 67 12.76 9.48 -24.50
CA GLU A 67 13.56 9.15 -23.32
C GLU A 67 14.14 10.40 -22.66
N GLU A 68 14.59 11.37 -23.47
CA GLU A 68 15.06 12.68 -23.00
C GLU A 68 14.00 13.40 -22.15
N HIS A 69 12.74 13.42 -22.61
CA HIS A 69 11.65 14.03 -21.86
C HIS A 69 11.36 13.26 -20.57
N GLN A 70 11.40 11.92 -20.60
CA GLN A 70 11.22 11.10 -19.40
C GLN A 70 12.29 11.39 -18.33
N VAL A 71 13.55 11.56 -18.74
CA VAL A 71 14.64 11.96 -17.84
C VAL A 71 14.41 13.37 -17.30
N LEU A 72 14.05 14.33 -18.15
CA LEU A 72 13.74 15.69 -17.73
C LEU A 72 12.62 15.71 -16.68
N GLN A 73 11.54 14.97 -16.93
CA GLN A 73 10.40 14.87 -16.03
C GLN A 73 10.80 14.23 -14.70
N PHE A 74 11.57 13.14 -14.73
CA PHE A 74 12.11 12.51 -13.53
C PHE A 74 12.94 13.49 -12.69
N LEU A 75 13.79 14.30 -13.32
CA LEU A 75 14.60 15.31 -12.63
C LEU A 75 13.73 16.45 -12.06
N ARG A 76 12.75 16.96 -12.82
CA ARG A 76 11.79 17.98 -12.36
C ARG A 76 11.02 17.53 -11.13
N GLU A 77 10.52 16.30 -11.10
CA GLU A 77 9.80 15.73 -9.95
C GLU A 77 10.62 15.70 -8.65
N HIS A 78 11.95 15.72 -8.76
CA HIS A 78 12.88 15.70 -7.63
C HIS A 78 13.63 17.04 -7.44
N GLY A 79 13.29 18.07 -8.21
CA GLY A 79 13.90 19.40 -8.17
C GLY A 79 15.38 19.38 -8.56
N LEU A 80 15.73 18.60 -9.59
CA LEU A 80 17.09 18.39 -10.11
C LEU A 80 17.22 18.73 -11.60
N GLU A 81 16.22 19.39 -12.19
CA GLU A 81 16.14 19.73 -13.61
C GLU A 81 17.31 20.59 -14.11
N TYR A 82 17.95 21.34 -13.20
CA TYR A 82 19.17 22.11 -13.50
C TYR A 82 20.30 21.24 -14.06
N TYR A 83 20.38 19.96 -13.66
CA TYR A 83 21.41 19.04 -14.11
C TYR A 83 21.08 18.32 -15.43
N PHE A 84 19.91 18.59 -16.02
CA PHE A 84 19.43 17.84 -17.18
C PHE A 84 20.42 17.79 -18.34
N THR A 85 21.08 18.91 -18.66
CA THR A 85 22.09 18.96 -19.73
C THR A 85 23.28 18.04 -19.45
N ASN A 86 23.65 17.85 -18.18
CA ASN A 86 24.75 16.98 -17.79
C ASN A 86 24.34 15.50 -17.90
N PHE A 87 23.07 15.18 -17.61
CA PHE A 87 22.52 13.84 -17.87
C PHE A 87 22.54 13.51 -19.36
N LEU A 88 22.09 14.43 -20.23
CA LEU A 88 22.12 14.23 -21.69
C LEU A 88 23.54 14.12 -22.26
N ALA A 89 24.54 14.75 -21.63
CA ALA A 89 25.94 14.65 -22.02
C ALA A 89 26.65 13.40 -21.45
N SER A 90 25.98 12.65 -20.58
CA SER A 90 26.50 11.46 -19.90
C SER A 90 25.92 10.17 -20.52
N GLU A 91 26.16 9.03 -19.88
CA GLU A 91 25.54 7.74 -20.23
C GLU A 91 24.11 7.57 -19.67
N TYR A 92 23.62 8.52 -18.86
CA TYR A 92 22.32 8.42 -18.18
C TYR A 92 21.21 9.15 -18.96
N THR A 93 21.03 8.77 -20.23
CA THR A 93 20.10 9.41 -21.18
C THR A 93 18.66 8.91 -21.11
N ASP A 94 18.42 7.82 -20.38
CA ASP A 94 17.11 7.20 -20.20
C ASP A 94 16.91 6.74 -18.73
N LEU A 95 15.66 6.39 -18.37
CA LEU A 95 15.33 5.98 -17.00
C LEU A 95 15.95 4.62 -16.62
N GLU A 96 16.26 3.76 -17.59
CA GLU A 96 16.87 2.44 -17.37
C GLU A 96 18.34 2.58 -16.97
N ALA A 97 19.07 3.46 -17.64
CA ALA A 97 20.43 3.86 -17.31
C ALA A 97 20.49 4.55 -15.94
N ILE A 98 19.55 5.46 -15.65
CA ILE A 98 19.43 6.12 -14.33
C ILE A 98 19.14 5.10 -13.23
N GLU A 99 18.32 4.08 -13.49
CA GLU A 99 18.06 3.03 -12.50
C GLU A 99 19.35 2.28 -12.13
N ARG A 100 20.18 1.98 -13.12
CA ARG A 100 21.43 1.23 -12.95
C ARG A 100 22.61 2.07 -12.47
N MET A 101 22.47 3.39 -12.47
CA MET A 101 23.57 4.29 -12.11
C MET A 101 24.08 4.03 -10.69
N ASP A 102 25.40 4.04 -10.51
CA ASP A 102 25.95 4.13 -9.16
C ASP A 102 25.80 5.56 -8.66
N THR A 103 25.29 5.76 -7.44
CA THR A 103 25.19 7.11 -6.85
C THR A 103 26.41 7.36 -5.96
N GLY A 104 27.59 7.11 -6.53
CA GLY A 104 28.90 7.27 -5.90
C GLY A 104 29.54 8.62 -6.20
N PRO A 105 30.69 8.94 -5.57
CA PRO A 105 31.38 10.21 -5.77
C PRO A 105 31.73 10.50 -7.24
N ALA A 106 32.21 9.50 -7.98
CA ALA A 106 32.60 9.65 -9.39
C ALA A 106 31.42 10.12 -10.25
N THR A 107 30.27 9.46 -10.14
CA THR A 107 29.05 9.83 -10.88
C THR A 107 28.54 11.23 -10.52
N PHE A 108 28.65 11.65 -9.26
CA PHE A 108 28.29 13.01 -8.89
C PHE A 108 29.25 14.05 -9.46
N ASP A 109 30.54 13.72 -9.58
CA ASP A 109 31.53 14.59 -10.16
C ASP A 109 31.32 14.69 -11.68
N ASP A 110 31.05 13.57 -12.38
CA ASP A 110 30.75 13.53 -13.81
C ASP A 110 29.48 14.31 -14.17
N LEU A 111 28.46 14.28 -13.30
CA LEU A 111 27.22 15.04 -13.46
C LEU A 111 27.32 16.47 -12.88
N GLU A 112 28.47 16.85 -12.32
CA GLU A 112 28.74 18.13 -11.66
C GLU A 112 27.76 18.47 -10.51
N ILE A 113 27.23 17.45 -9.83
CA ILE A 113 26.33 17.60 -8.69
C ILE A 113 27.17 17.80 -7.43
N THR A 114 27.52 19.05 -7.13
CA THR A 114 28.40 19.36 -5.99
C THR A 114 27.67 19.48 -4.65
N LEU A 115 26.40 19.90 -4.66
CA LEU A 115 25.64 20.19 -3.45
C LEU A 115 25.22 18.91 -2.70
N PRO A 116 25.55 18.76 -1.40
CA PRO A 116 25.21 17.55 -0.64
C PRO A 116 23.71 17.24 -0.58
N SER A 117 22.87 18.28 -0.54
CA SER A 117 21.42 18.12 -0.57
C SER A 117 20.91 17.56 -1.91
N HIS A 118 21.57 17.88 -3.02
CA HIS A 118 21.23 17.41 -4.36
C HIS A 118 21.70 15.97 -4.57
N LYS A 119 22.93 15.66 -4.12
CA LYS A 119 23.45 14.27 -4.05
C LYS A 119 22.46 13.35 -3.32
N ASN A 120 22.03 13.77 -2.12
CA ASN A 120 21.05 13.02 -1.34
C ASN A 120 19.69 12.88 -2.02
N ARG A 121 19.22 13.93 -2.73
CA ARG A 121 17.95 13.87 -3.48
C ARG A 121 18.05 12.89 -4.63
N LEU A 122 19.12 12.94 -5.42
CA LEU A 122 19.33 12.01 -6.54
C LEU A 122 19.41 10.56 -6.05
N THR A 123 20.20 10.28 -5.00
CA THR A 123 20.26 8.94 -4.39
C THR A 123 18.89 8.43 -3.95
N LYS A 124 18.07 9.28 -3.32
CA LYS A 124 16.71 8.91 -2.95
C LYS A 124 15.81 8.66 -4.17
N ALA A 125 15.91 9.51 -5.19
CA ALA A 125 15.15 9.40 -6.43
C ALA A 125 15.46 8.08 -7.17
N VAL A 126 16.75 7.77 -7.36
CA VAL A 126 17.21 6.53 -8.00
C VAL A 126 16.76 5.30 -7.20
N ASN A 127 16.89 5.33 -5.87
CA ASN A 127 16.40 4.23 -5.03
C ASN A 127 14.88 4.06 -5.08
N LYS A 128 14.12 5.15 -5.24
CA LYS A 128 12.67 5.10 -5.45
C LYS A 128 12.35 4.53 -6.83
N LEU A 129 13.10 4.91 -7.86
CA LEU A 129 12.97 4.38 -9.22
C LEU A 129 13.19 2.86 -9.24
N ARG A 130 14.27 2.37 -8.63
CA ARG A 130 14.55 0.93 -8.44
C ARG A 130 13.42 0.19 -7.74
N LYS A 131 12.81 0.79 -6.71
CA LYS A 131 11.68 0.18 -6.00
C LYS A 131 10.43 0.12 -6.90
N ARG A 132 10.14 1.20 -7.64
CA ARG A 132 9.00 1.26 -8.54
C ARG A 132 9.16 0.26 -9.70
N GLN A 133 10.35 0.18 -10.29
CA GLN A 133 10.63 -0.76 -11.37
C GLN A 133 10.73 -2.20 -10.89
N ARG A 134 11.18 -2.48 -9.65
CA ARG A 134 11.00 -3.82 -9.07
C ARG A 134 9.53 -4.20 -8.90
N VAL A 135 8.67 -3.25 -8.52
CA VAL A 135 7.23 -3.51 -8.44
C VAL A 135 6.64 -3.71 -9.84
N SER A 136 7.04 -2.94 -10.84
CA SER A 136 6.56 -3.14 -12.22
C SER A 136 7.13 -4.41 -12.86
N PHE A 137 8.39 -4.75 -12.63
CA PHE A 137 9.01 -5.99 -13.12
C PHE A 137 8.38 -7.22 -12.46
N VAL A 138 7.98 -7.14 -11.20
CA VAL A 138 7.12 -8.14 -10.55
C VAL A 138 5.73 -8.21 -11.17
N GLU A 139 5.16 -7.09 -11.64
CA GLU A 139 3.91 -7.09 -12.41
C GLU A 139 4.08 -7.74 -13.80
N THR A 140 5.26 -7.62 -14.44
CA THR A 140 5.51 -8.15 -15.80
C THR A 140 6.03 -9.59 -15.83
N GLU A 141 6.87 -10.02 -14.87
CA GLU A 141 7.21 -11.42 -14.67
C GLU A 141 6.14 -12.09 -13.82
N ALA A 142 4.98 -12.35 -14.41
CA ALA A 142 3.90 -13.23 -13.99
C ALA A 142 4.06 -13.94 -12.62
N GLU A 143 4.12 -13.19 -11.51
CA GLU A 143 3.85 -13.75 -10.20
C GLU A 143 2.39 -14.18 -10.27
N THR A 144 2.19 -15.49 -10.36
CA THR A 144 0.86 -16.06 -10.61
C THR A 144 -0.04 -15.63 -9.46
N ALA A 145 -0.99 -14.73 -9.76
CA ALA A 145 -1.98 -14.30 -8.80
C ALA A 145 -2.69 -15.54 -8.26
N ILE A 146 -2.59 -15.76 -6.95
CA ILE A 146 -3.27 -16.87 -6.32
C ILE A 146 -4.74 -16.51 -6.10
N ALA A 147 -5.04 -15.26 -5.78
CA ALA A 147 -6.40 -14.78 -5.60
C ALA A 147 -6.53 -13.28 -5.92
N TYR A 148 -7.75 -12.88 -6.23
CA TYR A 148 -8.12 -11.49 -6.47
C TYR A 148 -9.09 -11.06 -5.38
N GLY A 149 -8.73 -9.98 -4.69
CA GLY A 149 -9.62 -9.23 -3.83
C GLY A 149 -10.29 -8.08 -4.58
N TYR A 150 -11.36 -7.56 -3.99
CA TYR A 150 -12.15 -6.46 -4.55
C TYR A 150 -12.67 -5.58 -3.41
N TRP A 151 -12.93 -4.31 -3.73
CA TRP A 151 -13.59 -3.39 -2.82
C TRP A 151 -15.10 -3.68 -2.82
N SER A 152 -15.66 -3.96 -1.65
CA SER A 152 -17.06 -4.34 -1.45
C SER A 152 -17.55 -3.85 -0.09
N ARG A 153 -18.87 -3.76 0.07
CA ARG A 153 -19.50 -3.54 1.38
C ARG A 153 -20.14 -4.85 1.85
N PRO A 154 -19.47 -5.63 2.71
CA PRO A 154 -20.01 -6.90 3.17
C PRO A 154 -21.34 -6.72 3.86
N ALA A 155 -22.30 -7.60 3.58
CA ALA A 155 -23.64 -7.55 4.17
C ALA A 155 -23.65 -7.59 5.71
N ALA A 156 -22.57 -8.09 6.33
CA ALA A 156 -22.43 -8.13 7.79
C ALA A 156 -22.15 -6.75 8.42
N LEU A 157 -21.76 -5.75 7.62
CA LEU A 157 -21.47 -4.38 8.06
C LEU A 157 -22.54 -3.41 7.54
N GLU A 158 -23.80 -3.72 7.85
CA GLU A 158 -24.93 -2.87 7.48
C GLU A 158 -24.75 -1.47 8.10
N GLY A 159 -24.71 -0.44 7.25
CA GLY A 159 -24.48 0.95 7.65
C GLY A 159 -23.03 1.45 7.55
N ALA A 160 -22.09 0.62 7.09
CA ALA A 160 -20.75 1.11 6.81
C ALA A 160 -20.74 2.16 5.68
N ILE A 161 -19.95 3.23 5.88
CA ILE A 161 -19.88 4.38 4.97
C ILE A 161 -18.87 4.13 3.85
N CYS A 162 -17.84 3.32 4.11
CA CYS A 162 -16.78 2.99 3.18
C CYS A 162 -16.91 1.55 2.67
N ASP A 163 -16.21 1.30 1.57
CA ASP A 163 -16.01 -0.06 1.07
C ASP A 163 -14.76 -0.65 1.74
N PHE A 164 -14.78 -1.97 1.88
CA PHE A 164 -13.72 -2.76 2.49
C PHE A 164 -13.10 -3.67 1.47
N LEU A 165 -11.83 -3.95 1.70
CA LEU A 165 -11.11 -4.92 0.91
C LEU A 165 -11.58 -6.33 1.27
N CYS A 166 -12.08 -7.06 0.28
CA CYS A 166 -12.67 -8.38 0.45
C CYS A 166 -11.98 -9.39 -0.46
N VAL A 167 -11.96 -10.67 -0.06
CA VAL A 167 -11.45 -11.78 -0.87
C VAL A 167 -12.35 -13.00 -0.69
N LYS A 168 -12.54 -13.79 -1.75
CA LYS A 168 -13.20 -15.10 -1.63
C LYS A 168 -12.20 -16.13 -1.16
N ALA A 169 -12.57 -16.87 -0.12
CA ALA A 169 -11.76 -17.96 0.41
C ALA A 169 -12.67 -19.11 0.86
N THR A 170 -12.11 -20.32 0.87
CA THR A 170 -12.78 -21.50 1.42
C THR A 170 -12.20 -21.81 2.79
N ILE A 171 -13.06 -21.92 3.80
CA ILE A 171 -12.66 -22.45 5.11
C ILE A 171 -13.15 -23.90 5.21
N LYS A 172 -12.27 -24.80 5.65
CA LYS A 172 -12.59 -26.23 5.81
C LYS A 172 -12.05 -26.79 7.11
N SER A 173 -12.69 -27.87 7.56
CA SER A 173 -12.21 -28.64 8.71
C SER A 173 -10.87 -29.32 8.39
N PRO A 174 -9.97 -29.47 9.38
CA PRO A 174 -8.75 -30.26 9.22
C PRO A 174 -8.99 -31.75 9.00
N ASP A 175 -10.19 -32.26 9.29
CA ASP A 175 -10.59 -33.64 9.01
C ASP A 175 -10.70 -33.84 7.48
N PRO A 176 -10.04 -34.86 6.88
CA PRO A 176 -10.16 -35.17 5.46
C PRO A 176 -11.60 -35.39 4.97
N ASN A 177 -12.51 -35.84 5.84
CA ASN A 177 -13.94 -36.01 5.55
C ASN A 177 -14.80 -34.83 6.04
N GLY A 178 -14.15 -33.78 6.53
CA GLY A 178 -14.79 -32.60 7.07
C GLY A 178 -15.43 -31.73 5.99
N GLN A 179 -16.34 -30.85 6.42
CA GLN A 179 -17.01 -29.93 5.51
C GLN A 179 -16.08 -28.77 5.12
N SER A 180 -16.39 -28.16 3.98
CA SER A 180 -15.80 -26.92 3.49
C SER A 180 -16.89 -25.94 3.09
N VAL A 181 -16.61 -24.64 3.25
CA VAL A 181 -17.53 -23.57 2.91
C VAL A 181 -16.76 -22.42 2.29
N GLU A 182 -17.13 -22.03 1.06
CA GLU A 182 -16.63 -20.83 0.42
C GLU A 182 -17.44 -19.60 0.86
N ARG A 183 -16.75 -18.53 1.26
CA ARG A 183 -17.35 -17.25 1.63
C ARG A 183 -16.48 -16.08 1.20
N GLU A 184 -17.08 -14.90 1.22
CA GLU A 184 -16.37 -13.64 1.23
C GLU A 184 -15.82 -13.37 2.64
N PHE A 185 -14.56 -12.97 2.69
CA PHE A 185 -13.85 -12.56 3.90
C PHE A 185 -13.36 -11.13 3.75
N LEU A 186 -13.59 -10.32 4.77
CA LEU A 186 -13.02 -8.98 4.89
C LEU A 186 -11.53 -9.08 5.26
N VAL A 187 -10.70 -8.24 4.67
CA VAL A 187 -9.28 -8.13 5.02
C VAL A 187 -9.15 -7.21 6.24
N ASP A 188 -8.88 -7.80 7.40
CA ASP A 188 -8.80 -7.10 8.68
C ASP A 188 -7.35 -7.10 9.18
N SER A 189 -6.60 -6.04 8.84
CA SER A 189 -5.22 -5.88 9.31
C SER A 189 -5.11 -5.60 10.82
N GLY A 190 -6.23 -5.36 11.52
CA GLY A 190 -6.26 -5.11 12.96
C GLY A 190 -6.43 -6.38 13.80
N SER A 191 -6.89 -7.48 13.20
CA SER A 191 -7.04 -8.78 13.88
C SER A 191 -5.82 -9.67 13.67
N ASP A 192 -5.47 -10.50 14.64
CA ASP A 192 -4.41 -11.51 14.53
C ASP A 192 -4.92 -12.91 14.17
N VAL A 193 -6.25 -13.08 14.09
CA VAL A 193 -6.92 -14.36 13.85
C VAL A 193 -7.93 -14.24 12.70
N VAL A 194 -8.25 -15.38 12.10
CA VAL A 194 -9.39 -15.48 11.18
C VAL A 194 -10.67 -15.48 12.00
N THR A 195 -11.66 -14.71 11.56
CA THR A 195 -12.98 -14.71 12.18
C THR A 195 -13.99 -15.34 11.24
N ILE A 196 -14.96 -16.08 11.79
CA ILE A 196 -16.10 -16.61 11.02
C ILE A 196 -17.40 -16.48 11.80
N LYS A 197 -18.51 -16.43 11.07
CA LYS A 197 -19.85 -16.49 11.65
C LYS A 197 -20.10 -17.79 12.40
N SER A 198 -20.83 -17.69 13.51
CA SER A 198 -21.28 -18.81 14.36
C SER A 198 -21.89 -19.96 13.56
N GLU A 199 -22.80 -19.64 12.62
CA GLU A 199 -23.46 -20.62 11.76
C GLU A 199 -22.50 -21.46 10.90
N ILE A 200 -21.40 -20.84 10.45
CA ILE A 200 -20.36 -21.53 9.65
C ILE A 200 -19.49 -22.39 10.56
N LEU A 201 -19.16 -21.88 11.76
CA LEU A 201 -18.38 -22.62 12.74
C LEU A 201 -19.07 -23.92 13.17
N ASP A 202 -20.38 -23.84 13.44
CA ASP A 202 -21.22 -24.99 13.78
C ASP A 202 -21.30 -26.00 12.63
N GLN A 203 -21.42 -25.50 11.39
CA GLN A 203 -21.44 -26.32 10.19
C GLN A 203 -20.13 -27.11 10.02
N LEU A 204 -18.99 -26.42 10.14
CA LEU A 204 -17.67 -27.00 9.90
C LEU A 204 -17.20 -27.93 11.03
N LYS A 205 -17.76 -27.77 12.24
CA LYS A 205 -17.36 -28.53 13.45
C LYS A 205 -15.86 -28.50 13.70
N LEU A 206 -15.27 -27.30 13.60
CA LEU A 206 -13.82 -27.12 13.74
C LEU A 206 -13.33 -27.54 15.14
N PRO A 207 -12.22 -28.28 15.25
CA PRO A 207 -11.69 -28.71 16.54
C PRO A 207 -11.25 -27.50 17.38
N LYS A 208 -11.59 -27.53 18.67
CA LYS A 208 -11.15 -26.51 19.63
C LYS A 208 -9.62 -26.54 19.78
N LYS A 209 -9.01 -25.36 19.84
CA LYS A 209 -7.57 -25.18 19.99
C LYS A 209 -7.27 -24.44 21.29
N GLY A 210 -6.67 -25.14 22.25
CA GLY A 210 -6.25 -24.58 23.52
C GLY A 210 -7.41 -24.04 24.39
N ASP A 211 -7.03 -23.28 25.40
CA ASP A 211 -7.97 -22.63 26.32
C ASP A 211 -8.60 -21.37 25.69
N PRO A 212 -9.79 -20.95 26.15
CA PRO A 212 -10.41 -19.71 25.70
C PRO A 212 -9.50 -18.49 25.92
N VAL A 213 -9.36 -17.66 24.89
CA VAL A 213 -8.59 -16.42 24.92
C VAL A 213 -9.48 -15.24 25.32
N GLN A 214 -8.89 -14.22 25.94
CA GLN A 214 -9.60 -12.97 26.24
C GLN A 214 -9.53 -12.04 25.04
N SER A 215 -10.65 -11.82 24.37
CA SER A 215 -10.81 -10.76 23.38
C SER A 215 -11.19 -9.47 24.10
N LYS A 216 -10.39 -8.42 23.93
CA LYS A 216 -10.64 -7.09 24.51
C LYS A 216 -11.26 -6.20 23.44
N GLY A 217 -12.58 -6.06 23.47
CA GLY A 217 -13.29 -5.04 22.70
C GLY A 217 -13.26 -3.68 23.39
N VAL A 218 -13.65 -2.62 22.67
CA VAL A 218 -13.72 -1.24 23.18
C VAL A 218 -14.63 -1.13 24.42
N HIS A 219 -15.62 -2.01 24.54
CA HIS A 219 -16.64 -1.95 25.59
C HIS A 219 -16.62 -3.12 26.58
N ALA A 220 -15.97 -4.24 26.26
CA ALA A 220 -15.98 -5.43 27.11
C ALA A 220 -14.82 -6.38 26.82
N THR A 221 -14.40 -7.13 27.84
CA THR A 221 -13.53 -8.30 27.65
C THR A 221 -14.40 -9.55 27.61
N VAL A 222 -14.35 -10.29 26.49
CA VAL A 222 -15.13 -11.51 26.29
C VAL A 222 -14.16 -12.68 26.14
N LYS A 223 -14.41 -13.78 26.84
CA LYS A 223 -13.66 -15.02 26.63
C LYS A 223 -14.21 -15.72 25.38
N LYS A 224 -13.35 -15.97 24.40
CA LYS A 224 -13.70 -16.63 23.14
C LYS A 224 -12.87 -17.88 22.92
N GLN A 225 -13.50 -18.93 22.42
CA GLN A 225 -12.82 -20.17 22.08
C GLN A 225 -12.14 -20.05 20.71
N LEU A 226 -10.87 -20.44 20.64
CA LEU A 226 -10.19 -20.60 19.36
C LEU A 226 -10.43 -22.01 18.79
N HIS A 227 -10.50 -22.09 17.48
CA HIS A 227 -10.64 -23.32 16.72
C HIS A 227 -9.51 -23.44 15.69
N SER A 228 -9.18 -24.66 15.28
CA SER A 228 -8.19 -24.91 14.23
C SER A 228 -8.90 -25.21 12.91
N GLY A 229 -8.54 -24.50 11.85
CA GLY A 229 -9.10 -24.67 10.50
C GLY A 229 -8.04 -24.66 9.42
N ILE A 230 -8.45 -25.02 8.21
CA ILE A 230 -7.66 -24.83 6.99
C ILE A 230 -8.40 -23.82 6.11
N MET A 231 -7.72 -22.73 5.77
CA MET A 231 -8.22 -21.74 4.83
C MET A 231 -7.53 -21.91 3.48
N VAL A 232 -8.31 -21.91 2.41
CA VAL A 232 -7.86 -22.00 1.02
C VAL A 232 -8.14 -20.68 0.33
N ILE A 233 -7.07 -20.01 -0.11
CA ILE A 233 -7.14 -18.74 -0.86
C ILE A 233 -6.52 -19.02 -2.22
N GLY A 234 -7.37 -19.15 -3.24
CA GLY A 234 -6.90 -19.53 -4.57
C GLY A 234 -6.33 -20.94 -4.60
N SER A 235 -5.06 -21.06 -4.97
CA SER A 235 -4.31 -22.32 -4.99
C SER A 235 -3.57 -22.64 -3.69
N GLU A 236 -3.58 -21.75 -2.70
CA GLU A 236 -2.81 -21.91 -1.47
C GLU A 236 -3.68 -22.35 -0.30
N GLU A 237 -3.23 -23.38 0.43
CA GLU A 237 -3.87 -23.85 1.66
C GLU A 237 -3.01 -23.47 2.89
N ILE A 238 -3.63 -22.83 3.88
CA ILE A 238 -2.96 -22.39 5.10
C ILE A 238 -3.72 -22.86 6.34
N HIS A 239 -2.98 -23.30 7.35
CA HIS A 239 -3.54 -23.53 8.69
C HIS A 239 -3.80 -22.19 9.37
N VAL A 240 -4.99 -22.05 9.95
CA VAL A 240 -5.47 -20.82 10.58
C VAL A 240 -6.08 -21.09 11.95
N GLU A 241 -5.97 -20.09 12.81
CA GLU A 241 -6.71 -20.00 14.06
C GLU A 241 -7.99 -19.23 13.80
N VAL A 242 -9.11 -19.83 14.18
CA VAL A 242 -10.44 -19.33 13.87
C VAL A 242 -11.15 -18.94 15.16
N MET A 243 -11.73 -17.75 15.18
CA MET A 243 -12.53 -17.21 16.27
C MET A 243 -13.95 -16.90 15.77
N GLU A 244 -14.94 -17.13 16.63
CA GLU A 244 -16.34 -16.79 16.34
C GLU A 244 -16.58 -15.26 16.43
N GLU A 245 -17.16 -14.70 15.36
CA GLU A 245 -17.62 -13.31 15.28
C GLU A 245 -18.92 -13.17 14.47
N SER A 246 -19.45 -11.95 14.37
CA SER A 246 -20.61 -11.61 13.54
C SER A 246 -20.31 -11.51 12.04
N PHE A 247 -19.04 -11.48 11.65
CA PHE A 247 -18.58 -11.40 10.26
C PHE A 247 -17.42 -12.35 9.99
N ASN A 248 -17.07 -12.52 8.72
CA ASN A 248 -15.92 -13.32 8.30
C ASN A 248 -14.76 -12.38 7.97
N SER A 249 -13.60 -12.57 8.59
CA SER A 249 -12.40 -11.78 8.27
C SER A 249 -11.12 -12.60 8.27
N ILE A 250 -10.12 -12.11 7.54
CA ILE A 250 -8.75 -12.61 7.53
C ILE A 250 -7.88 -11.64 8.29
N GLY A 251 -7.24 -12.13 9.35
CA GLY A 251 -6.33 -11.37 10.18
C GLY A 251 -4.99 -11.04 9.51
N CYS A 252 -4.25 -10.14 10.13
CA CYS A 252 -2.94 -9.67 9.69
C CYS A 252 -1.88 -10.79 9.67
N ARG A 253 -2.00 -11.78 10.56
CA ARG A 253 -1.08 -12.92 10.64
C ARG A 253 -1.15 -13.77 9.37
N GLU A 254 -2.35 -14.03 8.89
CA GLU A 254 -2.62 -14.76 7.65
C GLU A 254 -2.28 -13.90 6.44
N LEU A 255 -2.62 -12.61 6.48
CA LEU A 255 -2.30 -11.66 5.42
C LEU A 255 -0.78 -11.65 5.12
N ARG A 256 0.07 -11.57 6.16
CA ARG A 256 1.54 -11.55 6.01
C ARG A 256 2.17 -12.80 5.37
N LYS A 257 1.41 -13.89 5.21
CA LYS A 257 1.86 -15.09 4.49
C LYS A 257 1.88 -14.89 2.97
N PHE A 258 1.23 -13.84 2.48
CA PHE A 258 1.12 -13.52 1.07
C PHE A 258 1.79 -12.18 0.76
N ARG A 259 2.14 -12.00 -0.51
CA ARG A 259 2.43 -10.69 -1.06
C ARG A 259 1.15 -10.07 -1.57
N HIS A 260 1.04 -8.76 -1.44
CA HIS A 260 -0.13 -8.02 -1.87
C HIS A 260 0.25 -6.86 -2.75
N TYR A 261 -0.49 -6.71 -3.83
CA TYR A 261 -0.59 -5.46 -4.57
C TYR A 261 -1.98 -4.89 -4.32
N ILE A 262 -2.05 -3.69 -3.74
CA ILE A 262 -3.32 -3.01 -3.43
C ILE A 262 -3.35 -1.69 -4.18
N SER A 263 -4.40 -1.51 -4.96
CA SER A 263 -4.72 -0.28 -5.68
C SER A 263 -6.21 0.05 -5.52
N PRO A 264 -6.67 1.24 -5.95
CA PRO A 264 -8.10 1.57 -5.95
C PRO A 264 -8.95 0.60 -6.78
N GLU A 265 -8.38 -0.03 -7.82
CA GLU A 265 -9.13 -0.89 -8.75
C GLU A 265 -9.00 -2.38 -8.44
N ARG A 266 -7.85 -2.80 -7.90
CA ARG A 266 -7.51 -4.22 -7.74
C ARG A 266 -6.72 -4.50 -6.48
N HIS A 267 -7.00 -5.65 -5.87
CA HIS A 267 -6.17 -6.29 -4.85
C HIS A 267 -5.72 -7.66 -5.35
N ILE A 268 -4.42 -7.84 -5.51
CA ILE A 268 -3.84 -9.10 -6.01
C ILE A 268 -3.09 -9.76 -4.86
N TRP A 269 -3.42 -11.02 -4.62
CA TRP A 269 -2.71 -11.89 -3.68
C TRP A 269 -1.72 -12.72 -4.48
N MET A 270 -0.47 -12.74 -4.04
CA MET A 270 0.62 -13.46 -4.67
C MET A 270 1.31 -14.35 -3.64
N LYS A 271 1.84 -15.48 -4.11
CA LYS A 271 2.63 -16.37 -3.26
C LYS A 271 3.91 -15.64 -2.83
N ARG A 272 4.24 -15.71 -1.54
CA ARG A 272 5.51 -15.18 -1.05
C ARG A 272 6.64 -16.11 -1.48
N THR A 273 7.71 -15.55 -2.06
CA THR A 273 8.90 -16.32 -2.45
C THR A 273 9.88 -16.37 -1.28
N ASP A 274 10.68 -17.43 -1.18
CA ASP A 274 11.60 -17.62 -0.04
C ASP A 274 12.61 -16.46 0.10
N SER A 275 12.93 -15.77 -1.00
CA SER A 275 13.78 -14.57 -1.04
C SER A 275 13.19 -13.38 -0.26
N ASP A 276 11.86 -13.29 -0.13
CA ASP A 276 11.17 -12.21 0.58
C ASP A 276 11.33 -12.28 2.11
N THR A 277 11.80 -13.42 2.63
CA THR A 277 12.02 -13.61 4.07
C THR A 277 13.25 -12.85 4.58
N SER A 278 14.20 -12.55 3.70
CA SER A 278 15.47 -11.89 4.04
C SER A 278 15.32 -10.40 4.41
N SER A 279 14.17 -9.77 4.11
CA SER A 279 13.94 -8.34 4.32
C SER A 279 13.02 -8.01 5.49
N SER A 280 12.39 -9.01 6.14
CA SER A 280 11.45 -8.81 7.25
C SER A 280 11.83 -9.54 8.53
N THR A 281 13.12 -9.77 8.78
CA THR A 281 13.59 -10.13 10.13
C THR A 281 13.47 -8.91 11.04
N ILE A 282 12.24 -8.60 11.48
CA ILE A 282 12.04 -7.88 12.72
C ILE A 282 12.62 -8.81 13.78
N ARG A 283 13.81 -8.45 14.29
CA ARG A 283 14.37 -9.07 15.47
C ARG A 283 13.32 -8.97 16.57
N THR A 284 12.80 -10.11 17.01
CA THR A 284 12.24 -10.24 18.36
C THR A 284 13.44 -10.18 19.31
N GLU A 285 14.01 -8.97 19.50
CA GLU A 285 14.87 -8.75 20.64
C GLU A 285 13.98 -8.85 21.88
N GLU A 286 14.36 -9.73 22.80
CA GLU A 286 13.77 -9.81 24.13
C GLU A 286 13.70 -8.39 24.73
N PRO A 287 12.59 -8.02 25.39
CA PRO A 287 12.50 -6.71 26.00
C PRO A 287 13.68 -6.54 26.97
N PRO A 288 14.37 -5.38 26.97
CA PRO A 288 15.46 -5.15 27.89
C PRO A 288 14.96 -5.31 29.31
N VAL A 289 15.66 -6.14 30.08
CA VAL A 289 15.47 -6.26 31.53
C VAL A 289 15.78 -4.89 32.12
N TRP A 290 14.75 -4.15 32.52
CA TRP A 290 14.93 -2.97 33.34
C TRP A 290 15.30 -3.47 34.73
N GLU A 291 16.60 -3.52 35.03
CA GLU A 291 17.11 -3.67 36.39
C GLU A 291 16.57 -2.50 37.22
N ILE A 292 15.62 -2.81 38.09
CA ILE A 292 15.14 -1.90 39.12
C ILE A 292 16.31 -1.72 40.10
N GLN A 293 17.01 -0.59 39.99
CA GLN A 293 17.93 -0.14 41.02
C GLN A 293 17.10 0.22 42.27
N THR A 294 17.16 -0.65 43.27
CA THR A 294 16.76 -0.34 44.64
C THR A 294 17.69 0.74 45.20
N PRO A 295 17.17 1.89 45.66
CA PRO A 295 17.97 2.79 46.47
C PRO A 295 18.06 2.24 47.90
N GLU A 296 19.25 1.79 48.27
CA GLU A 296 19.62 1.55 49.66
C GLU A 296 19.86 2.88 50.39
N GLY A 297 19.14 3.04 51.50
CA GLY A 297 19.65 3.65 52.72
C GLY A 297 19.56 5.16 52.83
N THR A 298 18.70 5.64 53.75
CA THR A 298 19.21 6.26 54.99
C THR A 298 18.16 6.15 56.10
N GLU A 299 18.60 5.55 57.20
CA GLU A 299 18.22 5.71 58.62
C GLU A 299 17.77 7.16 58.97
N THR A 300 16.98 7.53 59.98
CA THR A 300 16.47 6.95 61.24
C THR A 300 15.55 8.02 61.88
N GLU A 301 14.94 7.67 63.03
CA GLU A 301 14.41 8.57 64.09
C GLU A 301 12.95 9.03 63.91
N THR A 302 11.96 8.40 64.56
CA THR A 302 11.52 8.38 65.99
C THR A 302 10.41 9.38 66.27
N GLU A 303 9.56 8.98 67.22
CA GLU A 303 8.56 9.78 67.94
C GLU A 303 7.31 10.18 67.16
N GLU A 304 6.13 10.27 67.74
CA GLU A 304 5.52 9.73 68.96
C GLU A 304 4.02 10.09 68.81
N ASP A 305 3.19 9.35 69.52
CA ASP A 305 2.06 9.92 70.26
C ASP A 305 0.71 10.27 69.58
N THR A 306 -0.32 9.90 70.35
CA THR A 306 -1.75 10.23 70.29
C THR A 306 -2.53 9.83 69.04
N GLY A 307 -3.68 9.17 69.09
CA GLY A 307 -4.68 9.10 70.15
C GLY A 307 -6.06 9.31 69.52
N THR A 308 -7.05 8.63 70.10
CA THR A 308 -8.50 8.97 70.04
C THR A 308 -9.24 8.50 68.77
N GLU A 309 -10.02 7.42 68.83
CA GLU A 309 -11.42 7.30 69.30
C GLU A 309 -12.48 8.07 68.49
N ASN A 310 -13.56 7.32 68.21
CA ASN A 310 -14.97 7.71 68.11
C ASN A 310 -15.68 7.90 66.75
N GLY A 311 -16.92 7.38 66.76
CA GLY A 311 -18.05 7.73 65.89
C GLY A 311 -18.29 6.70 64.79
N GLN A 312 -19.09 5.64 64.94
CA GLN A 312 -20.50 5.53 65.36
C GLN A 312 -21.51 6.22 64.42
N THR A 313 -22.42 5.37 63.89
CA THR A 313 -23.82 5.61 63.51
C THR A 313 -24.19 6.51 62.33
N THR A 314 -24.93 5.95 61.37
CA THR A 314 -26.39 6.14 61.12
C THR A 314 -26.72 5.52 59.75
N GLU A 315 -27.54 4.47 59.63
CA GLU A 315 -29.01 4.41 59.66
C GLU A 315 -29.76 5.33 58.66
N SER A 316 -30.51 4.65 57.77
CA SER A 316 -31.94 4.90 57.45
C SER A 316 -32.34 5.74 56.23
N SER A 317 -33.58 5.46 55.80
CA SER A 317 -34.46 6.03 54.77
C SER A 317 -34.21 5.50 53.35
N ASP A 318 -35.03 4.60 52.78
CA ASP A 318 -36.50 4.56 52.64
C ASP A 318 -37.09 5.86 52.08
N SER A 319 -37.53 5.80 50.82
CA SER A 319 -38.68 6.56 50.32
C SER A 319 -39.33 5.80 49.17
N ASP A 320 -40.55 5.38 49.49
CA ASP A 320 -41.64 4.95 48.64
C ASP A 320 -42.08 5.97 47.56
N GLU A 321 -42.92 5.46 46.65
CA GLU A 321 -44.00 6.17 45.92
C GLU A 321 -43.59 7.19 44.82
N HIS A 322 -44.28 7.34 43.68
CA HIS A 322 -45.65 7.00 43.29
C HIS A 322 -45.76 6.99 41.74
N GLU A 323 -46.70 6.16 41.26
CA GLU A 323 -47.61 6.32 40.11
C GLU A 323 -47.39 7.45 39.08
N SER A 324 -47.31 7.08 37.80
CA SER A 324 -48.38 7.28 36.78
C SER A 324 -47.96 6.65 35.45
#